data_AF-A0A178ZDI7-F1
#
_entry.id   AF-A0A178ZDI7-F1
#
_cell.length_a   1.000
_cell.length_b   1.000
_cell.length_c   1.000
_cell.angle_alpha   90.00
_cell.angle_beta   90.00
_cell.angle_gamma   90.00
#
_symmetry.space_group_name_H-M   'P 1'
#
loop_
_entity.id
_entity.type
_entity.pdbx_description
1 polymer ?
#
loop_
_entity_poly.entity_id
_entity_poly.type
_entity_poly.pdbx_seq_one_letter_code
_entity_poly.pdbx_strand_id
1 'polypeptide(L)'
;MACASTIRGSWRYRGVYSPVQARYDCIKVISDADESSYWGENADIFGICWVIYWMADEIGQPTPDDAIHKGYKHNLLAAEEIKNAVLDVPRTRFCQQRVWSLITATSRGIANLPWLTEALLNMTDRLDGAHVECTAQTCLLGDENSTAKPQLHYPRPQEPPAECPCPPLHCDMRGRHSRYLVQVDRTRRPNPAEPDTINLATVDWVEDLLEPLTRDTPYMAISHVWLDGTGRGDHPPGSVNTCLFSFFNAWAINQGCEAIWWDVLCIPVGEARKEALSWMHKNFFDAKVILVHDRELTRLPWTDDEQPCLALALSTWFSRGWTALELAAAKSEDAVKVVFRHPSDRNKQVVKSLRQILAGTSGAKPVHKAVSDVIRRIIHFRERYKDKRFDAVSEILAILEPRYTCWLKDRHYIAALLADIRTIEETAQHSELDPGGNQKNFTQFIVREIGRVWPSSLLHGNVTMADSGGWSWCPMSIFDLARGIAGEEPLRLDRERGTVRGTWETWAVTESMVVTAADAHISVHVRVVEALQSPRDLLILSASRGSKKTNSKITKDVRFLLVKTFEPTQNRRSSRRDTTGSWLDCQYIGTVKLGVACISYGRDRGILLN
;
A
#
# COMPACT_ATOMS: atom_id res chain seq x y z
N MET A 1 23.73 -32.02 -6.76
CA MET A 1 25.15 -32.45 -6.83
C MET A 1 25.92 -31.77 -7.96
N ALA A 2 25.33 -31.56 -9.15
CA ALA A 2 25.96 -30.79 -10.24
C ALA A 2 26.29 -29.34 -9.83
N CYS A 3 25.34 -28.56 -9.27
CA CYS A 3 25.63 -27.23 -8.70
C CYS A 3 26.74 -27.26 -7.64
N ALA A 4 26.70 -28.24 -6.72
CA ALA A 4 27.74 -28.39 -5.70
C ALA A 4 29.11 -28.76 -6.31
N SER A 5 29.15 -29.45 -7.45
CA SER A 5 30.39 -29.80 -8.16
C SER A 5 30.95 -28.64 -8.99
N THR A 6 30.09 -27.81 -9.60
CA THR A 6 30.49 -26.57 -10.26
C THR A 6 30.99 -25.57 -9.23
N ILE A 7 30.27 -25.40 -8.12
CA ILE A 7 30.68 -24.57 -6.99
C ILE A 7 31.99 -25.11 -6.37
N ARG A 8 32.15 -26.42 -6.14
CA ARG A 8 33.40 -27.00 -5.61
C ARG A 8 34.58 -26.94 -6.61
N GLY A 9 34.32 -27.03 -7.91
CA GLY A 9 35.34 -26.88 -8.95
C GLY A 9 35.87 -25.46 -9.02
N SER A 10 34.98 -24.47 -8.90
CA SER A 10 35.30 -23.04 -8.91
C SER A 10 36.02 -22.56 -7.65
N TRP A 11 35.71 -23.13 -6.48
CA TRP A 11 36.37 -22.78 -5.20
C TRP A 11 37.83 -23.26 -5.10
N ARG A 12 38.28 -24.19 -5.95
CA ARG A 12 39.66 -24.71 -5.92
C ARG A 12 40.66 -23.88 -6.72
N TYR A 13 40.21 -22.90 -7.51
CA TYR A 13 41.12 -21.96 -8.18
C TYR A 13 41.32 -20.71 -7.31
N ARG A 14 42.59 -20.48 -6.93
CA ARG A 14 43.04 -19.40 -6.07
C ARG A 14 42.58 -18.01 -6.57
N GLY A 15 41.97 -17.24 -5.69
CA GLY A 15 41.82 -15.78 -5.82
C GLY A 15 40.37 -15.30 -5.90
N VAL A 16 39.85 -14.77 -4.79
CA VAL A 16 38.66 -13.90 -4.66
C VAL A 16 37.56 -14.15 -5.71
N TYR A 17 36.80 -15.23 -5.54
CA TYR A 17 35.55 -15.40 -6.29
C TYR A 17 34.58 -14.34 -5.79
N SER A 18 34.32 -13.30 -6.59
CA SER A 18 33.38 -12.25 -6.18
C SER A 18 31.97 -12.84 -6.06
N PRO A 19 31.15 -12.42 -5.08
CA PRO A 19 29.74 -12.80 -5.00
C PRO A 19 28.96 -12.55 -6.29
N VAL A 20 29.40 -11.56 -7.08
CA VAL A 20 28.86 -11.21 -8.40
C VAL A 20 29.16 -12.30 -9.45
N GLN A 21 30.33 -12.92 -9.41
CA GLN A 21 30.69 -14.01 -10.32
C GLN A 21 29.95 -15.31 -9.95
N ALA A 22 29.81 -15.61 -8.65
CA ALA A 22 29.00 -16.72 -8.17
C ALA A 22 27.51 -16.55 -8.57
N ARG A 23 26.99 -15.31 -8.53
CA ARG A 23 25.66 -14.95 -9.05
C ARG A 23 25.54 -15.24 -10.55
N TYR A 24 26.50 -14.78 -11.36
CA TYR A 24 26.46 -14.99 -12.81
C TYR A 24 26.49 -16.48 -13.15
N ASP A 25 27.34 -17.25 -12.47
CA ASP A 25 27.46 -18.70 -12.69
C ASP A 25 26.19 -19.44 -12.25
N CYS A 26 25.55 -19.07 -11.12
CA CYS A 26 24.28 -19.66 -10.70
C CYS A 26 23.11 -19.31 -11.63
N ILE A 27 22.97 -18.04 -12.03
CA ILE A 27 21.94 -17.61 -12.99
C ILE A 27 22.16 -18.29 -14.34
N LYS A 28 23.41 -18.39 -14.78
CA LYS A 28 23.78 -19.09 -16.01
C LYS A 28 23.47 -20.57 -15.94
N VAL A 29 23.72 -21.24 -14.81
CA VAL A 29 23.31 -22.64 -14.61
C VAL A 29 21.78 -22.81 -14.65
N ILE A 30 21.01 -21.84 -14.14
CA ILE A 30 19.54 -21.86 -14.23
C ILE A 30 19.06 -21.56 -15.66
N SER A 31 19.68 -20.60 -16.36
CA SER A 31 19.28 -20.21 -17.72
C SER A 31 19.71 -21.21 -18.78
N ASP A 32 20.82 -21.90 -18.55
CA ASP A 32 21.40 -22.91 -19.45
C ASP A 32 20.87 -24.33 -19.12
N ALA A 33 20.13 -24.49 -18.01
CA ALA A 33 19.38 -25.71 -17.71
C ALA A 33 18.17 -25.80 -18.65
N ASP A 34 18.40 -26.36 -19.83
CA ASP A 34 17.36 -26.67 -20.80
C ASP A 34 16.39 -27.73 -20.26
N GLU A 35 15.14 -27.63 -20.71
CA GLU A 35 13.93 -28.26 -20.17
C GLU A 35 14.13 -29.76 -19.81
N SER A 36 13.67 -30.15 -18.62
CA SER A 36 13.36 -31.52 -18.18
C SER A 36 14.46 -32.58 -18.01
N SER A 37 15.71 -32.39 -18.47
CA SER A 37 16.66 -33.52 -18.63
C SER A 37 17.80 -33.64 -17.60
N TYR A 38 18.14 -32.59 -16.84
CA TYR A 38 19.32 -32.61 -15.96
C TYR A 38 19.03 -32.72 -14.46
N TRP A 39 17.80 -32.48 -14.04
CA TRP A 39 17.42 -32.52 -12.64
C TRP A 39 16.71 -33.84 -12.38
N GLY A 40 17.32 -34.71 -11.56
CA GLY A 40 16.66 -35.96 -11.17
C GLY A 40 15.30 -35.68 -10.54
N GLU A 41 14.36 -36.62 -10.66
CA GLU A 41 12.95 -36.48 -10.21
C GLU A 41 12.77 -36.04 -8.74
N ASN A 42 13.82 -36.12 -7.92
CA ASN A 42 13.83 -35.74 -6.50
C ASN A 42 14.55 -34.41 -6.20
N ALA A 43 14.91 -33.61 -7.21
CA ALA A 43 15.54 -32.31 -6.99
C ALA A 43 14.50 -31.25 -6.62
N ASP A 44 14.63 -30.66 -5.42
CA ASP A 44 13.88 -29.47 -5.00
C ASP A 44 14.40 -28.22 -5.75
N ILE A 45 13.97 -28.08 -7.01
CA ILE A 45 14.36 -26.96 -7.87
C ILE A 45 13.85 -25.63 -7.31
N PHE A 46 12.67 -25.63 -6.67
CA PHE A 46 12.09 -24.43 -6.09
C PHE A 46 12.93 -23.91 -4.92
N GLY A 47 13.28 -24.78 -3.97
CA GLY A 47 14.18 -24.47 -2.87
C GLY A 47 15.56 -24.03 -3.34
N ILE A 48 16.12 -24.66 -4.39
CA ILE A 48 17.42 -24.24 -4.96
C ILE A 48 17.34 -22.83 -5.57
N CYS A 49 16.36 -22.58 -6.43
CA CYS A 49 16.12 -21.25 -6.99
C CYS A 49 15.95 -20.22 -5.87
N TRP A 50 15.20 -20.57 -4.83
CA TRP A 50 14.97 -19.70 -3.68
C TRP A 50 16.21 -19.39 -2.86
N VAL A 51 17.07 -20.37 -2.59
CA VAL A 51 18.36 -20.12 -1.91
C VAL A 51 19.19 -19.12 -2.71
N ILE A 52 19.24 -19.28 -4.03
CA ILE A 52 19.95 -18.34 -4.92
C ILE A 52 19.33 -16.95 -4.84
N TYR A 53 18.00 -16.84 -4.75
CA TYR A 53 17.30 -15.57 -4.60
C TYR A 53 17.50 -14.94 -3.21
N TRP A 54 17.45 -15.72 -2.14
CA TRP A 54 17.73 -15.24 -0.79
C TRP A 54 19.17 -14.71 -0.70
N MET A 55 20.13 -15.45 -1.26
CA MET A 55 21.52 -15.00 -1.35
C MET A 55 21.66 -13.70 -2.14
N ALA A 56 20.92 -13.52 -3.24
CA ALA A 56 20.94 -12.29 -4.04
C ALA A 56 20.35 -11.07 -3.30
N ASP A 57 19.33 -11.31 -2.49
CA ASP A 57 18.65 -10.29 -1.70
C ASP A 57 19.47 -9.85 -0.48
N GLU A 58 20.15 -10.80 0.20
CA GLU A 58 21.09 -10.50 1.29
C GLU A 58 22.31 -9.67 0.85
N ILE A 59 22.72 -9.77 -0.42
CA ILE A 59 23.82 -8.95 -0.97
C ILE A 59 23.35 -7.63 -1.61
N GLY A 60 22.06 -7.27 -1.46
CA GLY A 60 21.50 -5.98 -1.88
C GLY A 60 21.50 -5.77 -3.40
N GLN A 61 21.44 -6.83 -4.21
CA GLN A 61 21.38 -6.71 -5.66
C GLN A 61 20.00 -7.08 -6.21
N PRO A 62 19.42 -6.27 -7.12
CA PRO A 62 18.11 -6.55 -7.68
C PRO A 62 18.15 -7.84 -8.51
N THR A 63 17.28 -8.79 -8.16
CA THR A 63 16.94 -9.92 -9.01
C THR A 63 16.16 -9.43 -10.23
N PRO A 64 16.47 -9.87 -11.46
CA PRO A 64 15.65 -9.53 -12.61
C PRO A 64 14.31 -10.25 -12.45
N ASP A 65 13.25 -9.53 -12.09
CA ASP A 65 11.87 -10.04 -12.01
C ASP A 65 11.47 -10.81 -13.28
N ASP A 66 12.03 -10.38 -14.41
CA ASP A 66 11.81 -10.94 -15.73
C ASP A 66 12.40 -12.36 -15.92
N ALA A 67 13.49 -12.70 -15.23
CA ALA A 67 14.11 -14.04 -15.27
C ALA A 67 13.31 -15.04 -14.43
N ILE A 68 12.72 -14.56 -13.33
CA ILE A 68 11.86 -15.32 -12.44
C ILE A 68 10.55 -15.65 -13.14
N HIS A 69 9.89 -14.63 -13.72
CA HIS A 69 8.63 -14.82 -14.45
C HIS A 69 8.81 -15.72 -15.68
N LYS A 70 9.95 -15.60 -16.39
CA LYS A 70 10.32 -16.54 -17.47
C LYS A 70 10.60 -17.94 -16.94
N GLY A 71 11.39 -18.09 -15.87
CA GLY A 71 11.64 -19.38 -15.23
C GLY A 71 10.37 -20.08 -14.73
N TYR A 72 9.40 -19.33 -14.19
CA TYR A 72 8.09 -19.85 -13.78
C TYR A 72 7.23 -20.30 -14.95
N LYS A 73 7.25 -19.56 -16.07
CA LYS A 73 6.48 -19.90 -17.27
C LYS A 73 6.95 -21.22 -17.91
N HIS A 74 8.20 -21.61 -17.62
CA HIS A 74 8.86 -22.78 -18.19
C HIS A 74 9.07 -23.96 -17.20
N ASN A 75 8.85 -23.78 -15.89
CA ASN A 75 9.05 -24.85 -14.88
C ASN A 75 7.73 -25.40 -14.30
N LEU A 76 7.40 -26.64 -14.65
CA LEU A 76 6.27 -27.43 -14.11
C LEU A 76 6.37 -27.72 -12.60
N LEU A 77 7.59 -27.78 -12.02
CA LEU A 77 7.80 -28.16 -10.62
C LEU A 77 7.49 -27.02 -9.62
N ALA A 78 7.90 -25.79 -9.94
CA ALA A 78 7.54 -24.62 -9.14
C ALA A 78 6.02 -24.32 -9.17
N ALA A 79 5.34 -24.73 -10.24
CA ALA A 79 3.89 -24.66 -10.34
C ALA A 79 3.20 -25.65 -9.39
N GLU A 80 3.76 -26.83 -9.13
CA GLU A 80 3.15 -27.82 -8.23
C GLU A 80 3.21 -27.38 -6.77
N GLU A 81 4.32 -26.80 -6.31
CA GLU A 81 4.41 -26.25 -4.94
C GLU A 81 3.49 -25.06 -4.72
N ILE A 82 3.40 -24.15 -5.70
CA ILE A 82 2.42 -23.06 -5.67
C ILE A 82 1.01 -23.61 -5.66
N LYS A 83 0.71 -24.61 -6.49
CA LYS A 83 -0.60 -25.27 -6.54
C LYS A 83 -0.95 -25.94 -5.21
N ASN A 84 0.00 -26.65 -4.59
CA ASN A 84 -0.19 -27.22 -3.25
C ASN A 84 -0.45 -26.12 -2.22
N ALA A 85 0.32 -25.03 -2.26
CA ALA A 85 0.11 -23.90 -1.37
C ALA A 85 -1.25 -23.23 -1.57
N VAL A 86 -1.72 -23.08 -2.82
CA VAL A 86 -3.08 -22.61 -3.17
C VAL A 86 -4.15 -23.49 -2.52
N LEU A 87 -4.00 -24.82 -2.64
CA LEU A 87 -4.92 -25.80 -2.05
C LEU A 87 -4.86 -25.81 -0.52
N ASP A 88 -3.74 -25.40 0.06
CA ASP A 88 -3.54 -25.36 1.51
C ASP A 88 -3.98 -24.02 2.16
N VAL A 89 -4.16 -22.94 1.39
CA VAL A 89 -4.64 -21.65 1.93
C VAL A 89 -5.91 -21.81 2.79
N PRO A 90 -6.97 -22.53 2.35
CA PRO A 90 -8.15 -22.77 3.19
C PRO A 90 -7.86 -23.48 4.51
N ARG A 91 -6.80 -24.31 4.57
CA ARG A 91 -6.42 -25.07 5.78
C ARG A 91 -5.75 -24.19 6.85
N THR A 92 -5.24 -23.02 6.45
CA THR A 92 -4.65 -22.04 7.39
C THR A 92 -5.70 -21.49 8.35
N ARG A 93 -6.99 -21.47 7.97
CA ARG A 93 -8.11 -20.84 8.71
C ARG A 93 -7.96 -19.32 8.91
N PHE A 94 -7.03 -18.67 8.22
CA PHE A 94 -7.02 -17.22 8.09
C PHE A 94 -8.03 -16.77 7.03
N CYS A 95 -8.38 -15.49 7.05
CA CYS A 95 -9.18 -14.90 5.98
C CYS A 95 -8.46 -15.05 4.63
N GLN A 96 -9.05 -15.84 3.73
CA GLN A 96 -8.46 -16.09 2.42
C GLN A 96 -8.18 -14.78 1.67
N GLN A 97 -9.12 -13.84 1.67
CA GLN A 97 -8.95 -12.52 1.06
C GLN A 97 -7.72 -11.77 1.61
N ARG A 98 -7.48 -11.82 2.93
CA ARG A 98 -6.30 -11.16 3.55
C ARG A 98 -5.00 -11.83 3.12
N VAL A 99 -4.97 -13.16 3.08
CA VAL A 99 -3.79 -13.92 2.61
C VAL A 99 -3.46 -13.57 1.16
N TRP A 100 -4.45 -13.60 0.27
CA TRP A 100 -4.27 -13.26 -1.14
C TRP A 100 -3.85 -11.79 -1.32
N SER A 101 -4.48 -10.88 -0.59
CA SER A 101 -4.15 -9.45 -0.61
C SER A 101 -2.75 -9.15 -0.08
N LEU A 102 -2.28 -9.89 0.93
CA LEU A 102 -0.91 -9.78 1.43
C LEU A 102 0.08 -10.29 0.39
N ILE A 103 -0.20 -11.45 -0.21
CA ILE A 103 0.65 -12.04 -1.23
C ILE A 103 0.83 -11.13 -2.43
N THR A 104 -0.24 -10.53 -2.95
CA THR A 104 -0.15 -9.56 -4.07
C THR A 104 0.61 -8.29 -3.68
N ALA A 105 0.62 -7.92 -2.40
CA ALA A 105 1.39 -6.78 -1.91
C ALA A 105 2.90 -7.04 -1.86
N THR A 106 3.32 -8.30 -1.68
CA THR A 106 4.75 -8.66 -1.65
C THR A 106 5.41 -8.45 -3.01
N SER A 107 6.70 -8.11 -3.03
CA SER A 107 7.45 -7.86 -4.28
C SER A 107 7.46 -9.06 -5.23
N ARG A 108 7.40 -10.29 -4.69
CA ARG A 108 7.45 -11.54 -5.48
C ARG A 108 6.07 -12.16 -5.72
N GLY A 109 5.00 -11.54 -5.26
CA GLY A 109 3.63 -12.00 -5.50
C GLY A 109 3.42 -13.46 -5.09
N ILE A 110 2.76 -14.22 -5.96
CA ILE A 110 2.41 -15.64 -5.76
C ILE A 110 3.61 -16.55 -5.46
N ALA A 111 4.83 -16.15 -5.83
CA ALA A 111 6.03 -16.91 -5.49
C ALA A 111 6.22 -17.05 -3.97
N ASN A 112 5.76 -16.09 -3.18
CA ASN A 112 5.85 -16.13 -1.71
C ASN A 112 4.81 -17.05 -1.05
N LEU A 113 3.84 -17.56 -1.82
CA LEU A 113 2.68 -18.27 -1.27
C LEU A 113 3.06 -19.56 -0.51
N PRO A 114 3.97 -20.44 -0.99
CA PRO A 114 4.33 -21.65 -0.26
C PRO A 114 4.84 -21.39 1.16
N TRP A 115 5.79 -20.47 1.34
CA TRP A 115 6.32 -20.15 2.67
C TRP A 115 5.33 -19.41 3.55
N LEU A 116 4.47 -18.56 2.98
CA LEU A 116 3.41 -17.94 3.75
C LEU A 116 2.44 -19.00 4.26
N THR A 117 1.95 -19.88 3.38
CA THR A 117 1.03 -20.95 3.76
C THR A 117 1.67 -21.87 4.81
N GLU A 118 2.92 -22.27 4.64
CA GLU A 118 3.67 -23.06 5.62
C GLU A 118 3.76 -22.36 6.98
N ALA A 119 4.16 -21.08 7.02
CA ALA A 119 4.26 -20.32 8.26
C ALA A 119 2.90 -20.17 8.95
N LEU A 120 1.83 -19.91 8.19
CA LEU A 120 0.47 -19.80 8.74
C LEU A 120 -0.08 -21.13 9.25
N LEU A 121 0.27 -22.26 8.63
CA LEU A 121 -0.12 -23.59 9.12
C LEU A 121 0.56 -23.91 10.46
N ASN A 122 1.77 -23.40 10.68
CA ASN A 122 2.55 -23.57 11.90
C ASN A 122 2.19 -22.59 13.03
N MET A 123 1.38 -21.56 12.77
CA MET A 123 0.90 -20.66 13.82
C MET A 123 -0.06 -21.40 14.77
N THR A 124 0.34 -21.46 16.05
CA THR A 124 -0.37 -22.21 17.10
C THR A 124 -1.65 -21.50 17.56
N ASP A 125 -1.62 -20.17 17.65
CA ASP A 125 -2.76 -19.34 18.02
C ASP A 125 -3.27 -18.61 16.76
N ARG A 126 -4.35 -19.15 16.19
CA ARG A 126 -4.97 -18.60 14.97
C ARG A 126 -5.88 -17.42 15.33
N LEU A 127 -5.92 -16.43 14.44
CA LEU A 127 -6.87 -15.31 14.52
C LEU A 127 -8.31 -15.84 14.38
N ASP A 128 -9.30 -15.10 14.90
CA ASP A 128 -10.68 -15.56 15.12
C ASP A 128 -11.29 -16.35 13.93
N GLY A 129 -12.03 -17.42 14.24
CA GLY A 129 -12.68 -18.30 13.26
C GLY A 129 -13.83 -17.65 12.46
N ALA A 130 -14.07 -16.35 12.63
CA ALA A 130 -15.14 -15.62 11.95
C ALA A 130 -14.92 -15.48 10.44
N HIS A 131 -13.72 -15.83 9.94
CA HIS A 131 -13.35 -15.75 8.52
C HIS A 131 -13.40 -17.07 7.76
N VAL A 132 -13.93 -18.15 8.34
CA VAL A 132 -13.95 -19.49 7.72
C VAL A 132 -14.67 -19.52 6.36
N GLU A 133 -15.69 -18.69 6.17
CA GLU A 133 -16.48 -18.61 4.93
C GLU A 133 -15.97 -17.55 3.93
N CYS A 134 -14.87 -16.84 4.25
CA CYS A 134 -14.29 -15.88 3.32
C CYS A 134 -13.61 -16.58 2.14
N THR A 135 -13.67 -15.96 0.96
CA THR A 135 -13.03 -16.47 -0.26
C THR A 135 -11.79 -15.65 -0.62
N ALA A 136 -11.07 -16.07 -1.67
CA ALA A 136 -9.94 -15.34 -2.23
C ALA A 136 -10.29 -13.97 -2.88
N GLN A 137 -11.58 -13.65 -3.01
CA GLN A 137 -12.07 -12.39 -3.58
C GLN A 137 -12.89 -11.56 -2.59
N THR A 138 -13.45 -12.18 -1.54
CA THR A 138 -14.42 -11.52 -0.68
C THR A 138 -14.21 -11.90 0.78
N CYS A 139 -14.06 -10.87 1.60
CA CYS A 139 -14.09 -10.99 3.06
C CYS A 139 -15.48 -10.61 3.54
N LEU A 140 -16.21 -11.57 4.12
CA LEU A 140 -17.60 -11.36 4.57
C LEU A 140 -17.73 -10.33 5.71
N LEU A 141 -16.67 -10.13 6.48
CA LEU A 141 -16.62 -9.09 7.53
C LEU A 141 -16.13 -7.74 7.02
N GLY A 142 -15.79 -7.63 5.73
CA GLY A 142 -15.20 -6.41 5.16
C GLY A 142 -16.19 -5.24 5.09
N ASP A 143 -17.47 -5.55 4.93
CA ASP A 143 -18.56 -4.57 4.79
C ASP A 143 -19.39 -4.40 6.08
N GLU A 144 -18.95 -4.98 7.21
CA GLU A 144 -19.66 -4.81 8.47
C GLU A 144 -19.67 -3.34 8.90
N ASN A 145 -20.85 -2.87 9.32
CA ASN A 145 -21.00 -1.52 9.85
C ASN A 145 -20.29 -1.40 11.21
N SER A 146 -19.05 -0.93 11.19
CA SER A 146 -18.25 -0.73 12.39
C SER A 146 -18.72 0.43 13.27
N THR A 147 -19.65 1.27 12.82
CA THR A 147 -20.18 2.40 13.61
C THR A 147 -21.16 1.93 14.68
N ALA A 148 -21.86 0.83 14.44
CA ALA A 148 -22.90 0.29 15.31
C ALA A 148 -22.41 -0.90 16.17
N LYS A 149 -21.10 -1.16 16.20
CA LYS A 149 -20.54 -2.21 17.05
C LYS A 149 -20.56 -1.73 18.51
N PRO A 150 -21.12 -2.51 19.46
CA PRO A 150 -21.07 -2.20 20.87
C PRO A 150 -19.64 -1.92 21.33
N GLN A 151 -19.47 -0.99 22.26
CA GLN A 151 -18.12 -0.65 22.72
C GLN A 151 -17.46 -1.82 23.44
N LEU A 152 -16.15 -1.95 23.23
CA LEU A 152 -15.32 -2.94 23.90
C LEU A 152 -15.20 -2.59 25.38
N HIS A 153 -15.27 -3.61 26.22
CA HIS A 153 -15.01 -3.50 27.64
C HIS A 153 -13.73 -4.24 28.02
N TYR A 154 -12.94 -3.61 28.89
CA TYR A 154 -11.84 -4.23 29.64
C TYR A 154 -12.26 -4.34 31.11
N PRO A 155 -13.20 -5.25 31.43
CA PRO A 155 -13.68 -5.39 32.80
C PRO A 155 -12.55 -5.82 33.73
N ARG A 156 -12.77 -5.64 35.04
CA ARG A 156 -11.90 -6.27 36.02
C ARG A 156 -12.00 -7.80 35.86
N PRO A 157 -10.95 -8.58 36.20
CA PRO A 157 -10.93 -10.04 35.98
C PRO A 157 -12.08 -10.80 36.65
N GLN A 158 -12.74 -10.19 37.62
CA GLN A 158 -13.85 -10.76 38.39
C GLN A 158 -15.22 -10.53 37.72
N GLU A 159 -15.29 -9.75 36.65
CA GLU A 159 -16.54 -9.34 35.99
C GLU A 159 -16.59 -9.84 34.54
N PRO A 160 -17.70 -10.47 34.09
CA PRO A 160 -17.83 -10.86 32.70
C PRO A 160 -17.96 -9.62 31.78
N PRO A 161 -17.33 -9.59 30.59
CA PRO A 161 -17.34 -8.43 29.70
C PRO A 161 -18.72 -7.92 29.29
N ALA A 162 -19.71 -8.81 29.19
CA ALA A 162 -21.08 -8.48 28.80
C ALA A 162 -21.87 -7.75 29.90
N GLU A 163 -21.39 -7.75 31.14
CA GLU A 163 -22.05 -7.17 32.31
C GLU A 163 -21.19 -6.09 32.99
N CYS A 164 -20.18 -5.57 32.27
CA CYS A 164 -19.26 -4.59 32.85
C CYS A 164 -20.03 -3.32 33.27
N PRO A 165 -20.07 -2.97 34.57
CA PRO A 165 -20.90 -1.89 35.08
C PRO A 165 -20.25 -0.51 34.92
N CYS A 166 -19.18 -0.39 34.13
CA CYS A 166 -18.43 0.85 34.04
C CYS A 166 -19.29 1.98 33.44
N PRO A 167 -19.32 3.17 34.06
CA PRO A 167 -20.05 4.28 33.50
C PRO A 167 -19.40 4.75 32.18
N PRO A 168 -20.16 5.43 31.31
CA PRO A 168 -19.58 6.14 30.18
C PRO A 168 -18.93 7.44 30.66
N LEU A 169 -17.72 7.72 30.20
CA LEU A 169 -17.11 9.03 30.22
C LEU A 169 -17.68 9.88 29.08
N HIS A 170 -17.80 11.19 29.28
CA HIS A 170 -18.30 12.12 28.27
C HIS A 170 -17.39 13.34 28.13
N CYS A 171 -16.98 13.62 26.89
CA CYS A 171 -16.28 14.82 26.49
C CYS A 171 -17.24 15.68 25.65
N ASP A 172 -17.52 16.92 26.09
CA ASP A 172 -18.29 17.85 25.26
C ASP A 172 -17.48 18.24 24.02
N MET A 173 -17.99 17.84 22.86
CA MET A 173 -17.37 18.05 21.54
C MET A 173 -17.77 19.38 20.91
N ARG A 174 -18.71 20.13 21.48
CA ARG A 174 -19.24 21.38 20.90
C ARG A 174 -18.28 22.53 21.10
N GLY A 175 -18.07 23.32 20.05
CA GLY A 175 -17.20 24.51 20.07
C GLY A 175 -15.70 24.21 20.28
N ARG A 176 -15.29 22.93 20.23
CA ARG A 176 -13.88 22.54 20.37
C ARG A 176 -13.09 22.87 19.10
N HIS A 177 -11.80 23.16 19.28
CA HIS A 177 -10.86 23.39 18.19
C HIS A 177 -10.61 22.12 17.37
N SER A 178 -10.13 22.30 16.14
CA SER A 178 -9.87 21.22 15.15
C SER A 178 -8.73 20.27 15.52
N ARG A 179 -7.91 20.59 16.54
CA ARG A 179 -6.81 19.76 17.05
C ARG A 179 -6.87 19.61 18.57
N TYR A 180 -7.89 18.89 19.03
CA TYR A 180 -8.13 18.63 20.45
C TYR A 180 -7.36 17.40 20.95
N LEU A 181 -6.88 17.44 22.20
CA LEU A 181 -6.23 16.32 22.90
C LEU A 181 -6.91 16.11 24.26
N VAL A 182 -6.98 14.85 24.71
CA VAL A 182 -7.48 14.50 26.04
C VAL A 182 -6.30 14.31 26.99
N GLN A 183 -6.28 15.01 28.11
CA GLN A 183 -5.22 14.84 29.11
C GLN A 183 -5.30 13.48 29.81
N VAL A 184 -4.13 12.86 30.05
CA VAL A 184 -4.05 11.62 30.84
C VAL A 184 -4.19 11.92 32.34
N ASP A 185 -4.75 10.97 33.09
CA ASP A 185 -4.81 11.05 34.55
C ASP A 185 -3.40 10.83 35.15
N ARG A 186 -2.75 11.93 35.53
CA ARG A 186 -1.37 11.96 36.05
C ARG A 186 -1.24 11.59 37.52
N THR A 187 -2.34 11.31 38.23
CA THR A 187 -2.24 10.80 39.61
C THR A 187 -1.50 9.46 39.66
N ARG A 188 -1.42 8.77 38.51
CA ARG A 188 -0.76 7.49 38.33
C ARG A 188 0.67 7.66 37.83
N ARG A 189 1.58 6.90 38.41
CA ARG A 189 2.97 6.82 37.95
C ARG A 189 3.15 5.60 37.05
N PRO A 190 3.94 5.70 35.97
CA PRO A 190 4.32 4.52 35.20
C PRO A 190 5.02 3.51 36.10
N ASN A 191 4.88 2.21 35.80
CA ASN A 191 5.68 1.19 36.47
C ASN A 191 7.09 1.18 35.83
N PRO A 192 8.12 1.72 36.51
CA PRO A 192 9.44 1.86 35.89
C PRO A 192 10.14 0.51 35.66
N ALA A 193 9.71 -0.57 36.34
CA ALA A 193 10.31 -1.88 36.19
C ALA A 193 9.81 -2.64 34.94
N GLU A 194 8.57 -2.38 34.50
CA GLU A 194 7.94 -3.05 33.36
C GLU A 194 7.20 -2.02 32.46
N PRO A 195 7.90 -1.06 31.83
CA PRO A 195 7.25 0.02 31.07
C PRO A 195 6.50 -0.49 29.83
N ASP A 196 6.88 -1.65 29.30
CA ASP A 196 6.27 -2.25 28.12
C ASP A 196 5.19 -3.29 28.46
N THR A 197 4.74 -3.35 29.71
CA THR A 197 3.72 -4.31 30.17
C THR A 197 2.65 -3.60 31.00
N ILE A 198 1.40 -4.00 30.84
CA ILE A 198 0.32 -3.66 31.77
C ILE A 198 -0.37 -4.92 32.25
N ASN A 199 -0.88 -4.88 33.49
CA ASN A 199 -1.75 -5.90 34.03
C ASN A 199 -3.20 -5.41 33.98
N LEU A 200 -4.03 -6.05 33.17
CA LEU A 200 -5.44 -5.70 33.01
C LEU A 200 -6.21 -5.82 34.33
N ALA A 201 -5.74 -6.68 35.25
CA ALA A 201 -6.34 -6.85 36.56
C ALA A 201 -6.22 -5.63 37.48
N THR A 202 -5.23 -4.79 37.24
CA THR A 202 -4.87 -3.67 38.12
C THR A 202 -5.01 -2.33 37.42
N VAL A 203 -5.67 -2.28 36.25
CA VAL A 203 -5.99 -1.01 35.61
C VAL A 203 -7.13 -0.35 36.37
N ASP A 204 -6.79 0.63 37.20
CA ASP A 204 -7.79 1.43 37.90
C ASP A 204 -8.64 2.22 36.91
N TRP A 205 -9.88 2.50 37.28
CA TRP A 205 -10.80 3.27 36.44
C TRP A 205 -10.53 4.76 36.58
N VAL A 206 -10.51 5.47 35.46
CA VAL A 206 -10.43 6.94 35.46
C VAL A 206 -11.83 7.49 35.77
N GLU A 207 -11.92 8.39 36.75
CA GLU A 207 -13.20 8.92 37.22
C GLU A 207 -13.78 9.96 36.26
N ASP A 208 -12.95 10.83 35.68
CA ASP A 208 -13.37 11.91 34.79
C ASP A 208 -12.34 12.18 33.67
N LEU A 209 -12.82 12.71 32.54
CA LEU A 209 -11.95 13.22 31.47
C LEU A 209 -11.40 14.58 31.88
N LEU A 210 -10.07 14.69 31.87
CA LEU A 210 -9.37 15.93 32.21
C LEU A 210 -9.39 16.94 31.05
N GLU A 211 -9.19 18.21 31.40
CA GLU A 211 -9.26 19.33 30.46
C GLU A 211 -8.32 19.17 29.25
N PRO A 212 -8.67 19.74 28.09
CA PRO A 212 -7.81 19.69 26.91
C PRO A 212 -6.46 20.35 27.08
N LEU A 213 -5.45 19.71 26.50
CA LEU A 213 -4.11 20.27 26.35
C LEU A 213 -3.88 20.82 24.94
N THR A 214 -3.01 21.82 24.84
CA THR A 214 -2.58 22.43 23.57
C THR A 214 -1.37 21.70 22.96
N ARG A 215 -0.99 22.11 21.74
CA ARG A 215 -0.14 21.38 20.76
C ARG A 215 1.21 20.82 21.23
N ASP A 216 1.84 21.36 22.26
CA ASP A 216 3.25 21.04 22.58
C ASP A 216 3.41 19.88 23.58
N THR A 217 2.29 19.26 23.98
CA THR A 217 2.28 18.15 24.93
C THR A 217 2.67 16.83 24.23
N PRO A 218 3.60 16.02 24.78
CA PRO A 218 3.89 14.70 24.24
C PRO A 218 2.65 13.80 24.39
N TYR A 219 2.06 13.37 23.28
CA TYR A 219 0.82 12.58 23.31
C TYR A 219 0.94 11.25 22.57
N MET A 220 0.04 10.35 22.92
CA MET A 220 -0.16 9.06 22.25
C MET A 220 -1.35 9.15 21.29
N ALA A 221 -1.15 8.86 20.01
CA ALA A 221 -2.25 8.68 19.06
C ALA A 221 -2.73 7.23 19.09
N ILE A 222 -4.04 7.02 19.21
CA ILE A 222 -4.65 5.69 19.17
C ILE A 222 -4.98 5.32 17.73
N SER A 223 -4.35 4.26 17.24
CA SER A 223 -4.58 3.66 15.93
C SER A 223 -5.34 2.35 16.14
N HIS A 224 -6.67 2.39 16.06
CA HIS A 224 -7.53 1.26 16.46
C HIS A 224 -8.43 0.75 15.35
N VAL A 225 -9.17 -0.33 15.65
CA VAL A 225 -10.18 -0.91 14.77
C VAL A 225 -11.58 -0.69 15.33
N TRP A 226 -12.38 0.19 14.71
CA TRP A 226 -13.76 0.46 15.15
C TRP A 226 -14.61 -0.83 15.24
N LEU A 227 -14.34 -1.83 14.39
CA LEU A 227 -15.04 -3.11 14.39
C LEU A 227 -14.86 -3.92 15.67
N ASP A 228 -13.75 -3.68 16.37
CA ASP A 228 -13.42 -4.34 17.63
C ASP A 228 -14.17 -3.74 18.82
N GLY A 229 -15.02 -2.73 18.59
CA GLY A 229 -15.75 -1.99 19.61
C GLY A 229 -14.96 -0.82 20.19
N THR A 230 -13.83 -0.41 19.59
CA THR A 230 -13.08 0.77 20.06
C THR A 230 -13.60 2.09 19.46
N GLY A 231 -14.66 2.04 18.67
CA GLY A 231 -15.38 3.22 18.19
C GLY A 231 -16.34 3.78 19.25
N ARG A 232 -17.29 4.62 18.85
CA ARG A 232 -18.32 5.17 19.76
C ARG A 232 -19.42 4.16 20.16
N GLY A 233 -19.64 3.12 19.37
CA GLY A 233 -20.81 2.23 19.50
C GLY A 233 -22.13 3.00 19.58
N ASP A 234 -23.00 2.61 20.51
CA ASP A 234 -24.32 3.23 20.70
C ASP A 234 -24.29 4.51 21.55
N HIS A 235 -23.11 4.93 22.02
CA HIS A 235 -22.97 6.13 22.84
C HIS A 235 -23.13 7.43 22.02
N PRO A 236 -23.56 8.53 22.68
CA PRO A 236 -23.56 9.85 22.03
C PRO A 236 -22.14 10.28 21.63
N PRO A 237 -22.00 11.20 20.67
CA PRO A 237 -20.68 11.71 20.28
C PRO A 237 -19.89 12.24 21.49
N GLY A 238 -18.60 11.91 21.54
CA GLY A 238 -17.72 12.27 22.66
C GLY A 238 -17.82 11.36 23.88
N SER A 239 -18.56 10.24 23.80
CA SER A 239 -18.68 9.29 24.91
C SER A 239 -17.99 7.95 24.68
N VAL A 240 -17.36 7.43 25.73
CA VAL A 240 -16.64 6.15 25.76
C VAL A 240 -16.75 5.48 27.11
N ASN A 241 -16.70 4.16 27.15
CA ASN A 241 -16.63 3.40 28.40
C ASN A 241 -15.40 3.77 29.24
N THR A 242 -15.58 3.94 30.55
CA THR A 242 -14.46 4.22 31.48
C THR A 242 -13.36 3.16 31.40
N CYS A 243 -13.70 1.87 31.34
CA CYS A 243 -12.69 0.81 31.32
C CYS A 243 -11.80 0.85 30.06
N LEU A 244 -12.38 1.17 28.90
CA LEU A 244 -11.64 1.28 27.64
C LEU A 244 -10.75 2.52 27.62
N PHE A 245 -11.24 3.67 28.11
CA PHE A 245 -10.39 4.84 28.27
C PHE A 245 -9.25 4.58 29.26
N SER A 246 -9.54 3.93 30.38
CA SER A 246 -8.54 3.60 31.41
C SER A 246 -7.44 2.69 30.88
N PHE A 247 -7.79 1.77 29.99
CA PHE A 247 -6.85 0.93 29.26
C PHE A 247 -5.87 1.76 28.42
N PHE A 248 -6.38 2.69 27.59
CA PHE A 248 -5.51 3.57 26.80
C PHE A 248 -4.72 4.56 27.66
N ASN A 249 -5.33 5.06 28.73
CA ASN A 249 -4.67 5.92 29.72
C ASN A 249 -3.45 5.24 30.36
N ALA A 250 -3.58 3.96 30.75
CA ALA A 250 -2.48 3.19 31.32
C ALA A 250 -1.31 3.07 30.33
N TRP A 251 -1.58 2.78 29.05
CA TRP A 251 -0.54 2.75 28.03
C TRP A 251 0.11 4.11 27.79
N ALA A 252 -0.68 5.19 27.73
CA ALA A 252 -0.16 6.53 27.52
C ALA A 252 0.85 6.90 28.63
N ILE A 253 0.50 6.64 29.88
CA ILE A 253 1.36 6.91 31.04
C ILE A 253 2.64 6.07 30.99
N ASN A 254 2.52 4.76 30.73
CA ASN A 254 3.67 3.85 30.64
C ASN A 254 4.64 4.21 29.51
N GLN A 255 4.13 4.77 28.41
CA GLN A 255 4.94 5.25 27.29
C GLN A 255 5.39 6.72 27.47
N GLY A 256 5.14 7.32 28.64
CA GLY A 256 5.55 8.67 29.01
C GLY A 256 4.85 9.75 28.18
N CYS A 257 3.59 9.54 27.84
CA CYS A 257 2.73 10.54 27.20
C CYS A 257 1.87 11.23 28.26
N GLU A 258 1.57 12.50 28.00
CA GLU A 258 0.82 13.41 28.86
C GLU A 258 -0.61 13.66 28.36
N ALA A 259 -0.90 13.24 27.12
CA ALA A 259 -2.21 13.31 26.50
C ALA A 259 -2.45 12.14 25.55
N ILE A 260 -3.69 11.96 25.15
CA ILE A 260 -4.17 11.02 24.15
C ILE A 260 -4.85 11.78 23.02
N TRP A 261 -4.54 11.38 21.79
CA TRP A 261 -5.37 11.68 20.62
C TRP A 261 -6.12 10.40 20.23
N TRP A 262 -7.44 10.44 20.31
CA TRP A 262 -8.33 9.33 19.98
C TRP A 262 -9.49 9.89 19.16
N ASP A 263 -9.62 9.47 17.89
CA ASP A 263 -10.60 10.03 16.94
C ASP A 263 -12.04 10.14 17.49
N VAL A 264 -12.47 9.16 18.30
CA VAL A 264 -13.79 9.14 18.98
C VAL A 264 -13.99 10.32 19.94
N LEU A 265 -12.92 10.79 20.59
CA LEU A 265 -12.94 11.88 21.58
C LEU A 265 -12.38 13.20 21.04
N CYS A 266 -11.56 13.15 20.00
CA CYS A 266 -10.76 14.30 19.54
C CYS A 266 -11.25 14.91 18.22
N ILE A 267 -12.15 14.24 17.49
CA ILE A 267 -12.77 14.81 16.28
C ILE A 267 -14.12 15.43 16.64
N PRO A 268 -14.26 16.77 16.62
CA PRO A 268 -15.51 17.43 16.99
C PRO A 268 -16.66 17.10 16.03
N VAL A 269 -17.87 17.44 16.46
CA VAL A 269 -19.09 17.36 15.65
C VAL A 269 -19.37 18.68 14.93
N GLY A 270 -20.19 18.63 13.87
CA GLY A 270 -20.59 19.83 13.11
C GLY A 270 -19.51 20.35 12.15
N GLU A 271 -19.47 21.67 11.94
CA GLU A 271 -18.59 22.30 10.94
C GLU A 271 -17.10 22.09 11.22
N ALA A 272 -16.69 22.10 12.49
CA ALA A 272 -15.29 21.89 12.90
C ALA A 272 -14.77 20.48 12.56
N ARG A 273 -15.67 19.51 12.28
CA ARG A 273 -15.30 18.14 11.90
C ARG A 273 -14.47 18.10 10.62
N LYS A 274 -14.83 18.93 9.63
CA LYS A 274 -14.14 18.92 8.33
C LYS A 274 -12.68 19.35 8.50
N GLU A 275 -12.46 20.42 9.25
CA GLU A 275 -11.11 20.89 9.57
C GLU A 275 -10.36 19.87 10.42
N ALA A 276 -10.99 19.23 11.41
CA ALA A 276 -10.34 18.19 12.19
C ALA A 276 -9.89 16.98 11.34
N LEU A 277 -10.67 16.62 10.31
CA LEU A 277 -10.29 15.56 9.37
C LEU A 277 -9.10 15.95 8.48
N SER A 278 -8.96 17.22 8.09
CA SER A 278 -7.79 17.65 7.33
C SER A 278 -6.50 17.66 8.17
N TRP A 279 -6.60 17.51 9.49
CA TRP A 279 -5.47 17.29 10.41
C TRP A 279 -5.13 15.82 10.67
N MET A 280 -5.86 14.84 10.11
CA MET A 280 -5.74 13.41 10.46
C MET A 280 -4.28 12.92 10.46
N HIS A 281 -3.63 12.94 9.31
CA HIS A 281 -2.24 12.53 9.13
C HIS A 281 -1.28 13.30 10.05
N LYS A 282 -1.47 14.61 10.22
CA LYS A 282 -0.62 15.44 11.11
C LYS A 282 -0.75 15.03 12.58
N ASN A 283 -1.93 14.61 13.03
CA ASN A 283 -2.11 14.14 14.41
C ASN A 283 -1.37 12.82 14.67
N PHE A 284 -1.16 11.97 13.68
CA PHE A 284 -0.31 10.78 13.83
C PHE A 284 1.18 11.13 13.73
N PHE A 285 1.55 12.04 12.83
CA PHE A 285 2.93 12.49 12.68
C PHE A 285 3.46 13.23 13.92
N ASP A 286 2.65 14.10 14.53
CA ASP A 286 3.05 14.86 15.71
C ASP A 286 3.10 14.01 16.98
N ALA A 287 2.43 12.85 17.00
CA ALA A 287 2.39 11.96 18.15
C ALA A 287 3.80 11.48 18.55
N LYS A 288 4.01 11.35 19.87
CA LYS A 288 5.22 10.70 20.41
C LYS A 288 5.17 9.21 20.16
N VAL A 289 3.99 8.61 20.36
CA VAL A 289 3.72 7.19 20.17
C VAL A 289 2.41 7.03 19.41
N ILE A 290 2.39 6.09 18.46
CA ILE A 290 1.17 5.59 17.82
C ILE A 290 0.91 4.20 18.39
N LEU A 291 -0.15 4.07 19.18
CA LEU A 291 -0.53 2.79 19.77
C LEU A 291 -1.49 2.07 18.83
N VAL A 292 -1.03 0.95 18.25
CA VAL A 292 -1.83 0.05 17.43
C VAL A 292 -2.60 -0.90 18.35
N HIS A 293 -3.92 -0.80 18.29
CA HIS A 293 -4.83 -1.66 19.01
C HIS A 293 -5.74 -2.43 18.04
N ASP A 294 -5.60 -3.75 18.07
CA ASP A 294 -6.38 -4.70 17.30
C ASP A 294 -6.70 -5.90 18.20
N ARG A 295 -7.96 -6.32 18.23
CA ARG A 295 -8.44 -7.39 19.11
C ARG A 295 -7.83 -8.75 18.77
N GLU A 296 -7.54 -9.01 17.50
CA GLU A 296 -6.85 -10.23 17.06
C GLU A 296 -5.41 -10.24 17.61
N LEU A 297 -4.70 -9.10 17.53
CA LEU A 297 -3.33 -8.98 18.03
C LEU A 297 -3.23 -9.00 19.55
N THR A 298 -4.15 -8.33 20.25
CA THR A 298 -4.17 -8.29 21.72
C THR A 298 -4.44 -9.65 22.37
N ARG A 299 -4.93 -10.63 21.60
CA ARG A 299 -5.13 -12.03 22.01
C ARG A 299 -3.97 -12.93 21.63
N LEU A 300 -3.18 -12.54 20.64
CA LEU A 300 -2.00 -13.28 20.19
C LEU A 300 -0.87 -13.11 21.23
N PRO A 301 -0.29 -14.21 21.75
CA PRO A 301 0.86 -14.12 22.63
C PRO A 301 2.06 -13.59 21.84
N TRP A 302 2.80 -12.66 22.44
CA TRP A 302 4.08 -12.23 21.88
C TRP A 302 5.07 -13.41 21.79
N THR A 303 5.76 -13.49 20.67
CA THR A 303 6.86 -14.42 20.40
C THR A 303 8.00 -13.66 19.72
N ASP A 304 9.24 -14.12 19.89
CA ASP A 304 10.42 -13.49 19.25
C ASP A 304 10.70 -14.06 17.84
N ASP A 305 9.67 -14.59 17.17
CA ASP A 305 9.74 -15.18 15.83
C ASP A 305 8.94 -14.37 14.79
N GLU A 306 8.67 -14.93 13.61
CA GLU A 306 7.94 -14.23 12.54
C GLU A 306 6.44 -14.02 12.81
N GLN A 307 5.86 -14.75 13.78
CA GLN A 307 4.41 -14.82 13.95
C GLN A 307 3.75 -13.47 14.23
N PRO A 308 4.31 -12.57 15.07
CA PRO A 308 3.72 -11.25 15.31
C PRO A 308 3.69 -10.38 14.05
N CYS A 309 4.70 -10.51 13.18
CA CYS A 309 4.75 -9.79 11.91
C CYS A 309 3.68 -10.30 10.93
N LEU A 310 3.53 -11.62 10.82
CA LEU A 310 2.50 -12.24 9.98
C LEU A 310 1.11 -11.89 10.48
N ALA A 311 0.89 -11.98 11.80
CA ALA A 311 -0.37 -11.63 12.42
C ALA A 311 -0.72 -10.16 12.20
N LEU A 312 0.23 -9.23 12.40
CA LEU A 312 0.01 -7.81 12.13
C LEU A 312 -0.43 -7.58 10.68
N ALA A 313 0.26 -8.18 9.71
CA ALA A 313 -0.08 -8.01 8.28
C ALA A 313 -1.42 -8.65 7.88
N LEU A 314 -1.91 -9.63 8.64
CA LEU A 314 -3.19 -10.32 8.43
C LEU A 314 -4.31 -9.84 9.36
N SER A 315 -4.04 -8.85 10.21
CA SER A 315 -5.02 -8.37 11.18
C SER A 315 -6.07 -7.47 10.53
N THR A 316 -7.17 -7.24 11.25
CA THR A 316 -8.20 -6.31 10.78
C THR A 316 -7.64 -4.90 10.61
N TRP A 317 -6.77 -4.46 11.52
CA TRP A 317 -6.07 -3.19 11.47
C TRP A 317 -5.32 -2.97 10.16
N PHE A 318 -4.54 -3.95 9.68
CA PHE A 318 -3.75 -3.77 8.47
C PHE A 318 -4.60 -3.71 7.18
N SER A 319 -5.79 -4.32 7.20
CA SER A 319 -6.74 -4.32 6.08
C SER A 319 -7.54 -3.03 5.90
N ARG A 320 -7.44 -2.08 6.84
CA ARG A 320 -8.18 -0.81 6.80
C ARG A 320 -7.42 0.29 6.06
N GLY A 321 -8.18 1.16 5.40
CA GLY A 321 -7.62 2.29 4.65
C GLY A 321 -6.96 3.34 5.56
N TRP A 322 -7.67 3.79 6.60
CA TRP A 322 -7.21 4.86 7.49
C TRP A 322 -5.90 4.50 8.21
N THR A 323 -5.77 3.26 8.69
CA THR A 323 -4.56 2.74 9.36
C THR A 323 -3.31 2.77 8.46
N ALA A 324 -3.48 2.75 7.13
CA ALA A 324 -2.38 2.96 6.18
C ALA A 324 -1.80 4.37 6.29
N LEU A 325 -2.67 5.38 6.36
CA LEU A 325 -2.27 6.77 6.50
C LEU A 325 -1.64 7.02 7.86
N GLU A 326 -2.20 6.43 8.91
CA GLU A 326 -1.68 6.50 10.28
C GLU A 326 -0.26 5.94 10.37
N LEU A 327 -0.02 4.78 9.75
CA LEU A 327 1.31 4.18 9.66
C LEU A 327 2.26 4.99 8.78
N ALA A 328 1.81 5.48 7.62
CA ALA A 328 2.64 6.29 6.73
C ALA A 328 3.03 7.64 7.34
N ALA A 329 2.20 8.17 8.25
CA ALA A 329 2.47 9.40 8.98
C ALA A 329 3.47 9.21 10.13
N ALA A 330 3.71 7.98 10.58
CA ALA A 330 4.61 7.72 11.69
C ALA A 330 6.03 8.26 11.43
N LYS A 331 6.69 8.75 12.48
CA LYS A 331 8.06 9.28 12.37
C LYS A 331 9.12 8.19 12.19
N SER A 332 8.92 7.02 12.80
CA SER A 332 9.85 5.89 12.75
C SER A 332 9.18 4.59 13.18
N GLU A 333 9.83 3.45 12.90
CA GLU A 333 9.42 2.12 13.38
C GLU A 333 9.37 2.03 14.93
N ASP A 334 10.10 2.88 15.64
CA ASP A 334 10.10 2.89 17.13
C ASP A 334 8.90 3.63 17.73
N ALA A 335 8.34 4.59 16.98
CA ALA A 335 7.19 5.37 17.40
C ALA A 335 5.88 4.56 17.33
N VAL A 336 5.83 3.53 16.47
CA VAL A 336 4.67 2.65 16.33
C VAL A 336 4.77 1.51 17.32
N LYS A 337 3.76 1.37 18.18
CA LYS A 337 3.72 0.46 19.33
C LYS A 337 2.50 -0.44 19.21
N VAL A 338 2.70 -1.75 19.07
CA VAL A 338 1.63 -2.74 18.85
C VAL A 338 1.40 -3.55 20.11
N VAL A 339 0.13 -3.69 20.51
CA VAL A 339 -0.27 -4.43 21.72
C VAL A 339 -0.48 -5.91 21.42
N PHE A 340 0.15 -6.77 22.22
CA PHE A 340 0.03 -8.23 22.20
C PHE A 340 -0.32 -8.77 23.58
N ARG A 341 -0.79 -10.03 23.65
CA ARG A 341 -0.90 -10.76 24.92
C ARG A 341 0.50 -11.08 25.45
N HIS A 342 0.69 -10.98 26.76
CA HIS A 342 1.94 -11.42 27.37
C HIS A 342 2.15 -12.94 27.17
N PRO A 343 3.37 -13.42 26.87
CA PRO A 343 3.63 -14.82 26.52
C PRO A 343 3.23 -15.81 27.62
N SER A 344 3.44 -15.43 28.88
CA SER A 344 3.26 -16.32 30.04
C SER A 344 2.07 -15.97 30.93
N ASP A 345 1.40 -14.84 30.71
CA ASP A 345 0.35 -14.33 31.61
C ASP A 345 -0.81 -13.76 30.80
N ARG A 346 -1.95 -14.46 30.82
CA ARG A 346 -3.12 -14.07 30.02
C ARG A 346 -3.79 -12.78 30.50
N ASN A 347 -3.53 -12.35 31.74
CA ASN A 347 -4.06 -11.10 32.29
C ASN A 347 -3.14 -9.90 32.02
N LYS A 348 -1.95 -10.15 31.48
CA LYS A 348 -1.02 -9.10 31.08
C LYS A 348 -1.00 -8.91 29.57
N GLN A 349 -0.76 -7.68 29.17
CA GLN A 349 -0.46 -7.33 27.79
C GLN A 349 0.92 -6.69 27.70
N VAL A 350 1.56 -6.90 26.56
CA VAL A 350 2.87 -6.32 26.25
C VAL A 350 2.73 -5.42 25.04
N VAL A 351 3.56 -4.39 24.97
CA VAL A 351 3.68 -3.54 23.80
C VAL A 351 5.05 -3.72 23.16
N LYS A 352 5.08 -3.79 21.83
CA LYS A 352 6.31 -3.95 21.05
C LYS A 352 6.40 -2.90 19.98
N SER A 353 7.59 -2.33 19.76
CA SER A 353 7.77 -1.42 18.64
C SER A 353 7.69 -2.17 17.32
N LEU A 354 7.34 -1.45 16.26
CA LEU A 354 7.34 -2.04 14.92
C LEU A 354 8.74 -2.55 14.55
N ARG A 355 9.81 -1.87 14.98
CA ARG A 355 11.20 -2.35 14.82
C ARG A 355 11.42 -3.76 15.39
N GLN A 356 10.80 -4.07 16.54
CA GLN A 356 10.93 -5.40 17.18
C GLN A 356 10.10 -6.47 16.47
N ILE A 357 9.02 -6.08 15.79
CA ILE A 357 8.11 -6.98 15.08
C ILE A 357 8.66 -7.35 13.70
N LEU A 358 9.24 -6.38 13.01
CA LEU A 358 9.74 -6.55 11.65
C LEU A 358 11.06 -7.33 11.61
N ALA A 359 11.26 -8.08 10.54
CA ALA A 359 12.49 -8.81 10.25
C ALA A 359 13.69 -7.87 10.24
N GLY A 360 14.75 -8.23 10.98
CA GLY A 360 16.04 -7.55 10.93
C GLY A 360 16.76 -7.74 9.59
N THR A 361 17.98 -7.20 9.49
CA THR A 361 18.78 -7.22 8.25
C THR A 361 19.50 -8.54 7.97
N SER A 362 19.48 -9.50 8.89
CA SER A 362 20.14 -10.81 8.69
C SER A 362 19.40 -11.92 9.44
N GLY A 363 19.42 -13.14 8.89
CA GLY A 363 18.96 -14.36 9.56
C GLY A 363 17.43 -14.55 9.68
N ALA A 364 16.62 -13.59 9.21
CA ALA A 364 15.17 -13.73 9.20
C ALA A 364 14.69 -14.71 8.12
N LYS A 365 13.58 -15.40 8.40
CA LYS A 365 12.95 -16.28 7.40
C LYS A 365 12.49 -15.46 6.19
N PRO A 366 12.51 -16.03 4.97
CA PRO A 366 12.17 -15.28 3.76
C PRO A 366 10.77 -14.66 3.78
N VAL A 367 9.78 -15.36 4.34
CA VAL A 367 8.42 -14.83 4.49
C VAL A 367 8.37 -13.65 5.48
N HIS A 368 9.13 -13.70 6.58
CA HIS A 368 9.20 -12.62 7.56
C HIS A 368 9.75 -11.36 6.91
N LYS A 369 10.81 -11.48 6.10
CA LYS A 369 11.37 -10.38 5.32
C LYS A 369 10.37 -9.83 4.30
N ALA A 370 9.76 -10.70 3.49
CA ALA A 370 8.79 -10.30 2.48
C ALA A 370 7.58 -9.54 3.06
N VAL A 371 7.04 -10.00 4.19
CA VAL A 371 5.93 -9.32 4.88
C VAL A 371 6.40 -8.04 5.57
N SER A 372 7.61 -8.04 6.13
CA SER A 372 8.19 -6.82 6.71
C SER A 372 8.36 -5.73 5.67
N ASP A 373 8.75 -6.07 4.45
CA ASP A 373 8.91 -5.13 3.34
C ASP A 373 7.58 -4.51 2.91
N VAL A 374 6.48 -5.28 2.97
CA VAL A 374 5.12 -4.74 2.74
C VAL A 374 4.77 -3.67 3.78
N ILE A 375 5.10 -3.90 5.05
CA ILE A 375 4.84 -2.93 6.13
C ILE A 375 5.79 -1.72 6.00
N ARG A 376 7.08 -1.97 5.72
CA ARG A 376 8.10 -0.93 5.51
C ARG A 376 7.77 0.00 4.36
N ARG A 377 7.16 -0.53 3.30
CA ARG A 377 6.66 0.27 2.17
C ARG A 377 5.78 1.42 2.65
N ILE A 378 4.94 1.18 3.66
CA ILE A 378 3.99 2.16 4.17
C ILE A 378 4.70 3.15 5.09
N ILE A 379 5.40 2.68 6.13
CA ILE A 379 6.02 3.58 7.11
C ILE A 379 7.13 4.46 6.51
N HIS A 380 7.89 3.92 5.55
CA HIS A 380 8.92 4.68 4.83
C HIS A 380 8.38 5.37 3.56
N PHE A 381 7.07 5.37 3.33
CA PHE A 381 6.48 6.03 2.17
C PHE A 381 6.87 7.51 2.10
N ARG A 382 6.75 8.25 3.21
CA ARG A 382 7.12 9.67 3.31
C ARG A 382 8.58 9.93 2.93
N GLU A 383 9.49 9.09 3.43
CA GLU A 383 10.94 9.23 3.18
C GLU A 383 11.28 8.95 1.72
N ARG A 384 10.71 7.87 1.16
CA ARG A 384 10.91 7.51 -0.25
C ARG A 384 10.29 8.53 -1.20
N TYR A 385 9.22 9.21 -0.80
CA TYR A 385 8.60 10.29 -1.56
C TYR A 385 9.57 11.44 -1.89
N LYS A 386 10.62 11.64 -1.09
CA LYS A 386 11.64 12.67 -1.34
C LYS A 386 12.51 12.37 -2.58
N ASP A 387 12.54 11.12 -3.07
CA ASP A 387 13.26 10.76 -4.30
C ASP A 387 12.48 11.24 -5.54
N LYS A 388 13.17 11.97 -6.42
CA LYS A 388 12.63 12.46 -7.70
C LYS A 388 12.24 11.34 -8.66
N ARG A 389 12.71 10.11 -8.48
CA ARG A 389 12.35 8.94 -9.28
C ARG A 389 11.25 8.09 -8.63
N PHE A 390 10.76 8.48 -7.45
CA PHE A 390 9.72 7.76 -6.74
C PHE A 390 8.39 7.78 -7.50
N ASP A 391 7.86 6.60 -7.78
CA ASP A 391 6.54 6.43 -8.37
C ASP A 391 5.46 6.50 -7.29
N ALA A 392 5.15 7.72 -6.85
CA ALA A 392 4.15 7.95 -5.80
C ALA A 392 2.77 7.37 -6.14
N VAL A 393 2.35 7.41 -7.42
CA VAL A 393 1.04 6.85 -7.82
C VAL A 393 1.04 5.35 -7.61
N SER A 394 2.00 4.62 -8.18
CA SER A 394 2.03 3.16 -8.05
C SER A 394 2.24 2.68 -6.62
N GLU A 395 2.92 3.48 -5.80
CA GLU A 395 3.14 3.20 -4.38
C GLU A 395 1.88 3.46 -3.54
N ILE A 396 1.13 4.54 -3.79
CA ILE A 396 -0.19 4.76 -3.17
C ILE A 396 -1.13 3.61 -3.55
N LEU A 397 -1.14 3.20 -4.82
CA LEU A 397 -1.92 2.04 -5.28
C LEU A 397 -1.46 0.77 -4.56
N ALA A 398 -0.15 0.52 -4.44
CA ALA A 398 0.41 -0.63 -3.72
C ALA A 398 -0.03 -0.68 -2.26
N ILE A 399 -0.08 0.47 -1.61
CA ILE A 399 -0.45 0.62 -0.20
C ILE A 399 -1.95 0.37 -0.04
N LEU A 400 -2.79 0.93 -0.92
CA LEU A 400 -4.24 0.87 -0.74
C LEU A 400 -4.90 -0.36 -1.40
N GLU A 401 -4.21 -1.07 -2.29
CA GLU A 401 -4.72 -2.27 -2.95
C GLU A 401 -5.12 -3.37 -1.95
N PRO A 402 -4.31 -3.73 -0.94
CA PRO A 402 -4.67 -4.74 0.06
C PRO A 402 -5.73 -4.29 1.08
N ARG A 403 -6.18 -3.03 1.00
CA ARG A 403 -6.98 -2.36 2.04
C ARG A 403 -8.42 -2.15 1.60
N TYR A 404 -9.15 -3.26 1.55
CA TYR A 404 -10.48 -3.34 0.96
C TYR A 404 -11.63 -3.02 1.93
N THR A 405 -11.39 -2.89 3.24
CA THR A 405 -12.45 -2.69 4.27
C THR A 405 -12.72 -1.22 4.59
N CYS A 406 -12.61 -0.31 3.62
CA CYS A 406 -12.90 1.11 3.81
C CYS A 406 -13.94 1.59 2.79
N TRP A 407 -14.76 2.57 3.19
CA TRP A 407 -15.74 3.16 2.27
C TRP A 407 -15.03 3.74 1.06
N LEU A 408 -15.63 3.59 -0.13
CA LEU A 408 -15.01 4.02 -1.38
C LEU A 408 -14.60 5.50 -1.36
N LYS A 409 -15.44 6.36 -0.76
CA LYS A 409 -15.12 7.79 -0.59
C LYS A 409 -13.87 7.99 0.26
N ASP A 410 -13.81 7.34 1.42
CA ASP A 410 -12.65 7.43 2.33
C ASP A 410 -11.39 6.94 1.63
N ARG A 411 -11.46 5.86 0.85
CA ARG A 411 -10.30 5.34 0.11
C ARG A 411 -9.65 6.38 -0.80
N HIS A 412 -10.46 7.19 -1.49
CA HIS A 412 -9.95 8.28 -2.33
C HIS A 412 -9.38 9.44 -1.49
N TYR A 413 -10.04 9.78 -0.38
CA TYR A 413 -9.57 10.83 0.51
C TYR A 413 -8.24 10.46 1.19
N ILE A 414 -8.11 9.21 1.64
CA ILE A 414 -6.86 8.63 2.17
C ILE A 414 -5.75 8.69 1.13
N ALA A 415 -6.02 8.32 -0.13
CA ALA A 415 -5.05 8.44 -1.21
C ALA A 415 -4.58 9.89 -1.41
N ALA A 416 -5.49 10.85 -1.29
CA ALA A 416 -5.17 12.27 -1.38
C ALA A 416 -4.30 12.75 -0.20
N LEU A 417 -4.62 12.33 1.04
CA LEU A 417 -3.80 12.62 2.21
C LEU A 417 -2.42 11.95 2.16
N LEU A 418 -2.31 10.75 1.59
CA LEU A 418 -1.02 10.11 1.31
C LEU A 418 -0.21 10.95 0.32
N ALA A 419 -0.84 11.50 -0.73
CA ALA A 419 -0.14 12.38 -1.66
C ALA A 419 0.33 13.69 -1.00
N ASP A 420 -0.44 14.22 -0.04
CA ASP A 420 -0.10 15.44 0.71
C ASP A 420 0.97 15.22 1.79
N ILE A 421 1.23 13.97 2.19
CA ILE A 421 2.12 13.63 3.31
C ILE A 421 3.55 14.18 3.17
N ARG A 422 3.96 14.57 1.97
CA ARG A 422 5.25 15.24 1.71
C ARG A 422 5.38 16.55 2.49
N THR A 423 4.29 17.29 2.66
CA THR A 423 4.30 18.64 3.24
C THR A 423 4.14 18.63 4.76
N ILE A 424 3.85 17.47 5.35
CA ILE A 424 3.47 17.29 6.76
C ILE A 424 4.53 17.77 7.77
N GLU A 425 5.81 17.73 7.40
CA GLU A 425 6.94 18.20 8.22
C GLU A 425 7.06 19.73 8.18
N GLU A 426 6.71 20.34 7.05
CA GLU A 426 7.01 21.73 6.71
C GLU A 426 5.84 22.66 7.06
N THR A 427 4.60 22.15 7.08
CA THR A 427 3.40 22.96 7.25
C THR A 427 2.89 22.90 8.70
N ALA A 428 2.74 24.08 9.30
CA ALA A 428 2.01 24.25 10.56
C ALA A 428 0.48 24.34 10.37
N GLN A 429 0.01 24.09 9.14
CA GLN A 429 -1.36 24.21 8.63
C GLN A 429 -1.93 22.83 8.27
N HIS A 430 -3.26 22.73 8.19
CA HIS A 430 -3.93 21.50 7.75
C HIS A 430 -3.84 21.35 6.23
N SER A 431 -4.14 20.14 5.75
CA SER A 431 -4.31 19.91 4.32
C SER A 431 -5.39 20.83 3.73
N GLU A 432 -5.11 21.46 2.59
CA GLU A 432 -6.10 22.23 1.82
C GLU A 432 -7.21 21.34 1.22
N LEU A 433 -7.09 20.02 1.37
CA LEU A 433 -8.10 19.06 0.93
C LEU A 433 -9.41 19.19 1.69
N ASP A 434 -10.50 19.44 0.96
CA ASP A 434 -11.86 19.33 1.48
C ASP A 434 -12.26 17.84 1.67
N PRO A 435 -12.51 17.37 2.91
CA PRO A 435 -13.00 16.00 3.15
C PRO A 435 -14.39 15.75 2.53
N GLY A 436 -15.14 16.82 2.22
CA GLY A 436 -16.40 16.80 1.50
C GLY A 436 -16.27 16.46 0.01
N GLY A 437 -15.06 16.54 -0.55
CA GLY A 437 -14.77 16.36 -1.97
C GLY A 437 -15.26 15.05 -2.58
N ASN A 438 -15.39 15.06 -3.91
CA ASN A 438 -15.71 13.86 -4.69
C ASN A 438 -14.43 13.22 -5.28
N GLN A 439 -14.59 12.05 -5.92
CA GLN A 439 -13.47 11.29 -6.49
C GLN A 439 -12.64 12.09 -7.50
N LYS A 440 -13.28 12.89 -8.36
CA LYS A 440 -12.61 13.76 -9.32
C LYS A 440 -11.69 14.76 -8.61
N ASN A 441 -12.19 15.43 -7.57
CA ASN A 441 -11.43 16.41 -6.81
C ASN A 441 -10.18 15.77 -6.18
N PHE A 442 -10.32 14.58 -5.58
CA PHE A 442 -9.21 13.86 -4.96
C PHE A 442 -8.18 13.38 -5.99
N THR A 443 -8.61 12.79 -7.10
CA THR A 443 -7.71 12.33 -8.17
C THR A 443 -6.93 13.51 -8.77
N GLN A 444 -7.60 14.65 -9.02
CA GLN A 444 -6.93 15.86 -9.51
C GLN A 444 -5.90 16.40 -8.52
N PHE A 445 -6.22 16.40 -7.23
CA PHE A 445 -5.28 16.81 -6.18
C PHE A 445 -4.04 15.90 -6.15
N ILE A 446 -4.24 14.57 -6.10
CA ILE A 446 -3.15 13.59 -6.07
C ILE A 446 -2.19 13.80 -7.24
N VAL A 447 -2.74 13.87 -8.45
CA VAL A 447 -1.96 14.02 -9.68
C VAL A 447 -1.22 15.36 -9.70
N ARG A 448 -1.86 16.45 -9.24
CA ARG A 448 -1.22 17.78 -9.11
C ARG A 448 -0.07 17.77 -8.11
N GLU A 449 -0.27 17.17 -6.95
CA GLU A 449 0.74 17.13 -5.89
C GLU A 449 1.98 16.34 -6.28
N ILE A 450 1.78 15.20 -6.95
CA ILE A 450 2.85 14.40 -7.53
C ILE A 450 3.51 15.14 -8.71
N GLY A 451 2.69 15.80 -9.55
CA GLY A 451 3.13 16.60 -10.69
C GLY A 451 3.72 15.79 -11.86
N ARG A 452 3.67 14.46 -11.77
CA ARG A 452 4.21 13.52 -12.76
C ARG A 452 3.35 12.27 -12.84
N VAL A 453 3.32 11.67 -14.02
CA VAL A 453 2.58 10.44 -14.29
C VAL A 453 3.40 9.58 -15.24
N TRP A 454 3.35 8.26 -15.09
CA TRP A 454 4.06 7.35 -15.97
C TRP A 454 3.32 7.17 -17.30
N PRO A 455 4.03 7.06 -18.43
CA PRO A 455 3.43 6.74 -19.72
C PRO A 455 2.47 5.55 -19.66
N SER A 456 2.84 4.47 -18.97
CA SER A 456 1.99 3.29 -18.82
C SER A 456 0.70 3.57 -18.04
N SER A 457 0.67 4.53 -17.12
CA SER A 457 -0.52 4.87 -16.33
C SER A 457 -1.66 5.41 -17.19
N LEU A 458 -1.36 5.96 -18.36
CA LEU A 458 -2.35 6.45 -19.32
C LEU A 458 -2.98 5.29 -20.13
N LEU A 459 -2.44 4.07 -20.09
CA LEU A 459 -2.91 2.91 -20.84
C LEU A 459 -4.15 2.25 -20.17
N HIS A 460 -5.20 3.04 -19.93
CA HIS A 460 -6.47 2.60 -19.35
C HIS A 460 -7.62 2.59 -20.36
N GLY A 461 -8.64 1.77 -20.08
CA GLY A 461 -9.88 1.69 -20.86
C GLY A 461 -11.04 2.53 -20.30
N ASN A 462 -10.78 3.31 -19.26
CA ASN A 462 -11.81 4.02 -18.46
C ASN A 462 -12.25 5.35 -19.08
N VAL A 463 -13.48 5.75 -18.75
CA VAL A 463 -14.04 7.07 -19.10
C VAL A 463 -13.27 8.17 -18.36
N THR A 464 -12.94 9.22 -19.08
CA THR A 464 -12.10 10.32 -18.60
C THR A 464 -12.92 11.44 -17.98
N MET A 465 -12.29 12.29 -17.16
CA MET A 465 -12.95 13.40 -16.45
C MET A 465 -13.54 14.47 -17.39
N ALA A 466 -13.09 14.49 -18.64
CA ALA A 466 -13.51 15.39 -19.71
C ALA A 466 -13.34 14.70 -21.07
N ASP A 467 -14.11 15.13 -22.07
CA ASP A 467 -13.98 14.62 -23.44
C ASP A 467 -12.89 15.35 -24.25
N SER A 468 -12.51 16.56 -23.85
CA SER A 468 -11.43 17.34 -24.48
C SER A 468 -10.83 18.36 -23.51
N GLY A 469 -9.63 18.85 -23.84
CA GLY A 469 -8.89 19.78 -23.00
C GLY A 469 -8.36 19.12 -21.73
N GLY A 470 -7.79 19.92 -20.83
CA GLY A 470 -7.14 19.42 -19.62
C GLY A 470 -7.93 18.35 -18.87
N TRP A 471 -7.23 17.33 -18.40
CA TRP A 471 -7.79 16.13 -17.77
C TRP A 471 -8.56 15.19 -18.70
N SER A 472 -8.60 15.42 -20.03
CA SER A 472 -9.28 14.49 -20.96
C SER A 472 -8.61 13.13 -21.09
N TRP A 473 -7.41 12.98 -20.52
CA TRP A 473 -6.62 11.75 -20.46
C TRP A 473 -6.75 11.02 -19.13
N CYS A 474 -7.34 11.63 -18.09
CA CYS A 474 -7.32 11.11 -16.73
C CYS A 474 -8.69 10.54 -16.35
N PRO A 475 -8.79 9.34 -15.76
CA PRO A 475 -10.05 8.78 -15.28
C PRO A 475 -10.52 9.48 -13.99
N MET A 476 -11.78 9.25 -13.60
CA MET A 476 -12.36 9.85 -12.39
C MET A 476 -11.67 9.39 -11.09
N SER A 477 -11.23 8.13 -11.05
CA SER A 477 -10.55 7.53 -9.90
C SER A 477 -9.06 7.35 -10.15
N ILE A 478 -8.22 7.64 -9.16
CA ILE A 478 -6.80 7.29 -9.19
C ILE A 478 -6.59 5.77 -9.30
N PHE A 479 -7.54 4.96 -8.81
CA PHE A 479 -7.47 3.49 -8.85
C PHE A 479 -7.72 2.93 -10.25
N ASP A 480 -8.21 3.76 -11.18
CA ASP A 480 -8.42 3.41 -12.58
C ASP A 480 -7.17 3.68 -13.44
N LEU A 481 -6.12 4.28 -12.87
CA LEU A 481 -4.82 4.42 -13.52
C LEU A 481 -3.99 3.14 -13.38
N ALA A 482 -3.30 2.77 -14.46
CA ALA A 482 -2.36 1.67 -14.40
C ALA A 482 -1.08 2.05 -13.65
N ARG A 483 -0.38 1.04 -13.12
CA ARG A 483 0.91 1.23 -12.45
C ARG A 483 2.01 1.54 -13.48
N GLY A 484 2.99 2.34 -13.07
CA GLY A 484 4.20 2.65 -13.82
C GLY A 484 5.00 1.39 -14.17
N ILE A 485 5.61 1.35 -15.35
CA ILE A 485 6.57 0.30 -15.72
C ILE A 485 7.99 0.83 -15.50
N ALA A 486 8.84 0.01 -14.88
CA ALA A 486 10.22 0.37 -14.62
C ALA A 486 11.00 0.68 -15.92
N GLY A 487 11.77 1.76 -15.90
CA GLY A 487 12.61 2.18 -17.03
C GLY A 487 11.97 3.21 -17.98
N GLU A 488 10.71 3.56 -17.76
CA GLU A 488 10.05 4.67 -18.48
C GLU A 488 10.56 6.05 -18.02
N GLU A 489 10.38 7.08 -18.86
CA GLU A 489 10.57 8.47 -18.43
C GLU A 489 9.21 9.07 -18.04
N PRO A 490 9.05 9.64 -16.83
CA PRO A 490 7.76 10.15 -16.38
C PRO A 490 7.35 11.40 -17.17
N LEU A 491 6.07 11.47 -17.50
CA LEU A 491 5.42 12.63 -18.09
C LEU A 491 5.32 13.75 -17.05
N ARG A 492 5.47 15.00 -17.49
CA ARG A 492 5.30 16.18 -16.63
C ARG A 492 3.88 16.70 -16.74
N LEU A 493 3.25 16.94 -15.60
CA LEU A 493 1.94 17.58 -15.52
C LEU A 493 2.07 19.11 -15.53
N ASP A 494 1.24 19.79 -16.31
CA ASP A 494 0.91 21.19 -16.11
C ASP A 494 -0.18 21.29 -15.02
N ARG A 495 0.20 21.79 -13.83
CA ARG A 495 -0.68 21.81 -12.65
C ARG A 495 -1.92 22.70 -12.84
N GLU A 496 -1.79 23.77 -13.61
CA GLU A 496 -2.86 24.73 -13.85
C GLU A 496 -3.84 24.17 -14.88
N ARG A 497 -3.31 23.67 -15.99
CA ARG A 497 -4.13 23.22 -17.13
C ARG A 497 -4.61 21.78 -17.02
N GLY A 498 -3.94 20.93 -16.24
CA GLY A 498 -4.25 19.50 -16.18
C GLY A 498 -3.82 18.71 -17.41
N THR A 499 -2.89 19.25 -18.20
CA THR A 499 -2.34 18.60 -19.40
C THR A 499 -1.05 17.88 -19.03
N VAL A 500 -0.69 16.83 -19.78
CA VAL A 500 0.57 16.10 -19.56
C VAL A 500 1.47 16.20 -20.79
N ARG A 501 2.77 16.37 -20.57
CA ARG A 501 3.76 16.45 -21.63
C ARG A 501 4.91 15.48 -21.42
N GLY A 502 5.34 14.86 -22.50
CA GLY A 502 6.49 13.96 -22.51
C GLY A 502 6.89 13.53 -23.91
N THR A 503 8.00 12.82 -24.02
CA THR A 503 8.47 12.30 -25.30
C THR A 503 7.95 10.89 -25.51
N TRP A 504 7.43 10.62 -26.70
CA TRP A 504 6.84 9.33 -27.06
C TRP A 504 7.46 8.83 -28.36
N GLU A 505 7.52 7.51 -28.50
CA GLU A 505 7.65 6.89 -29.82
C GLU A 505 6.28 6.91 -30.50
N THR A 506 6.25 7.39 -31.75
CA THR A 506 5.00 7.72 -32.47
C THR A 506 4.90 7.07 -33.84
N TRP A 507 3.68 6.66 -34.20
CA TRP A 507 3.31 6.18 -35.54
C TRP A 507 2.05 6.87 -36.03
N ALA A 508 2.01 7.24 -37.31
CA ALA A 508 0.78 7.67 -37.95
C ALA A 508 -0.11 6.45 -38.25
N VAL A 509 -1.41 6.56 -37.97
CA VAL A 509 -2.36 5.51 -38.32
C VAL A 509 -2.51 5.46 -39.84
N THR A 510 -2.34 4.27 -40.43
CA THR A 510 -2.54 4.04 -41.87
C THR A 510 -3.69 3.07 -42.10
N GLU A 511 -4.27 3.10 -43.30
CA GLU A 511 -5.39 2.20 -43.68
C GLU A 511 -5.02 0.70 -43.58
N SER A 512 -3.72 0.37 -43.64
CA SER A 512 -3.23 -1.01 -43.50
C SER A 512 -3.15 -1.51 -42.05
N MET A 513 -3.23 -0.60 -41.07
CA MET A 513 -3.11 -0.96 -39.66
C MET A 513 -4.43 -1.49 -39.11
N VAL A 514 -4.38 -2.66 -38.48
CA VAL A 514 -5.52 -3.19 -37.71
C VAL A 514 -5.40 -2.66 -36.28
N VAL A 515 -6.25 -1.69 -35.94
CA VAL A 515 -6.30 -1.04 -34.62
C VAL A 515 -7.64 -1.36 -33.95
N THR A 516 -7.60 -1.84 -32.71
CA THR A 516 -8.81 -2.17 -31.93
C THR A 516 -8.73 -1.56 -30.54
N ALA A 517 -9.84 -1.11 -29.98
CA ALA A 517 -9.87 -0.61 -28.60
C ALA A 517 -9.43 -1.71 -27.60
N ALA A 518 -8.64 -1.32 -26.59
CA ALA A 518 -8.12 -2.23 -25.57
C ALA A 518 -9.01 -2.21 -24.33
N ASP A 519 -9.74 -3.30 -24.07
CA ASP A 519 -10.46 -3.58 -22.81
C ASP A 519 -11.10 -2.31 -22.19
N ALA A 520 -11.94 -1.63 -22.99
CA ALA A 520 -12.43 -0.29 -22.70
C ALA A 520 -13.94 -0.23 -22.47
N HIS A 521 -14.38 0.76 -21.67
CA HIS A 521 -15.79 1.09 -21.52
C HIS A 521 -16.42 1.39 -22.89
N ILE A 522 -17.69 1.03 -23.09
CA ILE A 522 -18.35 1.12 -24.40
C ILE A 522 -18.31 2.53 -25.01
N SER A 523 -18.39 3.58 -24.19
CA SER A 523 -18.26 4.97 -24.67
C SER A 523 -16.87 5.31 -25.19
N VAL A 524 -15.80 4.74 -24.59
CA VAL A 524 -14.42 4.89 -25.07
C VAL A 524 -14.24 4.05 -26.34
N HIS A 525 -14.82 2.86 -26.40
CA HIS A 525 -14.79 2.03 -27.60
C HIS A 525 -15.42 2.75 -28.80
N VAL A 526 -16.62 3.34 -28.62
CA VAL A 526 -17.28 4.11 -29.68
C VAL A 526 -16.42 5.28 -30.14
N ARG A 527 -15.80 6.02 -29.20
CA ARG A 527 -14.89 7.14 -29.50
C ARG A 527 -13.67 6.69 -30.33
N VAL A 528 -13.09 5.55 -29.99
CA VAL A 528 -11.97 4.95 -30.76
C VAL A 528 -12.43 4.57 -32.16
N VAL A 529 -13.57 3.88 -32.30
CA VAL A 529 -14.11 3.47 -33.61
C VAL A 529 -14.43 4.67 -34.48
N GLU A 530 -15.06 5.70 -33.92
CA GLU A 530 -15.38 6.95 -34.62
C GLU A 530 -14.11 7.66 -35.08
N ALA A 531 -13.10 7.79 -34.22
CA ALA A 531 -11.82 8.38 -34.58
C ALA A 531 -11.17 7.65 -35.76
N LEU A 532 -11.16 6.31 -35.75
CA LEU A 532 -10.55 5.48 -36.79
C LEU A 532 -11.24 5.61 -38.16
N GLN A 533 -12.45 6.15 -38.25
CA GLN A 533 -13.09 6.47 -39.54
C GLN A 533 -12.36 7.60 -40.28
N SER A 534 -11.53 8.40 -39.60
CA SER A 534 -10.76 9.51 -40.17
C SER A 534 -9.30 9.48 -39.69
N PRO A 535 -8.45 8.58 -40.23
CA PRO A 535 -7.13 8.30 -39.67
C PRO A 535 -6.06 9.38 -39.90
N ARG A 536 -6.33 10.39 -40.75
CA ARG A 536 -5.34 11.38 -41.20
C ARG A 536 -4.64 12.14 -40.07
N ASP A 537 -5.33 12.35 -38.96
CA ASP A 537 -4.85 13.13 -37.82
C ASP A 537 -4.56 12.25 -36.59
N LEU A 538 -4.49 10.92 -36.75
CA LEU A 538 -4.31 10.01 -35.63
C LEU A 538 -2.86 9.56 -35.48
N LEU A 539 -2.40 9.56 -34.24
CA LEU A 539 -1.12 8.98 -33.85
C LEU A 539 -1.32 7.87 -32.83
N ILE A 540 -0.50 6.84 -32.95
CA ILE A 540 -0.29 5.81 -31.94
C ILE A 540 0.97 6.17 -31.14
N LEU A 541 0.89 6.11 -29.81
CA LEU A 541 2.01 6.39 -28.91
C LEU A 541 2.39 5.14 -28.10
N SER A 542 3.69 4.86 -27.96
CA SER A 542 4.23 3.78 -27.12
C SER A 542 4.84 4.33 -25.83
N ALA A 543 4.50 3.69 -24.72
CA ALA A 543 5.04 3.98 -23.39
C ALA A 543 6.52 3.54 -23.24
N SER A 544 6.94 2.50 -23.99
CA SER A 544 8.32 2.02 -23.97
C SER A 544 9.14 2.73 -25.04
N ARG A 545 10.20 3.43 -24.63
CA ARG A 545 11.29 3.80 -25.53
C ARG A 545 12.07 2.53 -25.86
N GLY A 546 11.91 2.00 -27.06
CA GLY A 546 12.70 0.87 -27.51
C GLY A 546 14.19 1.12 -27.25
N SER A 547 14.85 0.23 -26.48
CA SER A 547 16.30 0.15 -26.57
C SER A 547 16.61 -0.04 -28.05
N LYS A 548 17.54 0.75 -28.60
CA LYS A 548 17.85 0.86 -30.04
C LYS A 548 18.32 -0.45 -30.71
N LYS A 549 18.08 -1.64 -30.16
CA LYS A 549 18.70 -2.90 -30.58
C LYS A 549 17.84 -4.16 -30.59
N THR A 550 16.54 -4.13 -30.30
CA THR A 550 15.74 -5.37 -30.33
C THR A 550 14.52 -5.27 -31.22
N ASN A 551 14.53 -6.04 -32.32
CA ASN A 551 13.35 -6.48 -33.06
C ASN A 551 12.45 -7.35 -32.15
N SER A 552 12.02 -6.84 -31.00
CA SER A 552 11.10 -7.55 -30.12
C SER A 552 9.75 -7.58 -30.83
N LYS A 553 9.36 -8.79 -31.27
CA LYS A 553 8.01 -9.07 -31.79
C LYS A 553 6.98 -8.54 -30.79
N ILE A 554 6.26 -7.49 -31.17
CA ILE A 554 5.13 -6.98 -30.40
C ILE A 554 4.07 -8.09 -30.38
N THR A 555 3.79 -8.62 -29.20
CA THR A 555 2.77 -9.65 -29.00
C THR A 555 1.38 -9.02 -29.11
N LYS A 556 0.33 -9.83 -29.32
CA LYS A 556 -1.06 -9.36 -29.49
C LYS A 556 -1.63 -8.57 -28.29
N ASP A 557 -0.93 -8.57 -27.16
CA ASP A 557 -1.41 -8.00 -25.90
C ASP A 557 -0.77 -6.65 -25.53
N VAL A 558 0.11 -6.12 -26.38
CA VAL A 558 0.73 -4.80 -26.13
C VAL A 558 -0.31 -3.69 -26.34
N ARG A 559 -0.42 -2.81 -25.35
CA ARG A 559 -1.33 -1.66 -25.35
C ARG A 559 -0.59 -0.39 -25.76
N PHE A 560 -1.26 0.45 -26.54
CA PHE A 560 -0.77 1.74 -27.01
C PHE A 560 -1.81 2.83 -26.77
N LEU A 561 -1.38 4.08 -26.76
CA LEU A 561 -2.30 5.22 -26.75
C LEU A 561 -2.68 5.60 -28.17
N LEU A 562 -3.96 5.84 -28.41
CA LEU A 562 -4.46 6.51 -29.60
C LEU A 562 -4.75 7.97 -29.27
N VAL A 563 -4.18 8.87 -30.04
CA VAL A 563 -4.39 10.32 -29.89
C VAL A 563 -4.71 10.97 -31.22
N LYS A 564 -5.46 12.07 -31.18
CA LYS A 564 -5.73 12.91 -32.34
C LYS A 564 -4.91 14.19 -32.27
N THR A 565 -4.15 14.53 -33.32
CA THR A 565 -3.39 15.78 -33.39
C THR A 565 -4.30 16.94 -33.76
N PHE A 566 -4.06 18.10 -33.16
CA PHE A 566 -4.61 19.36 -33.63
C PHE A 566 -3.61 20.04 -34.57
N GLU A 567 -4.04 20.49 -35.74
CA GLU A 567 -3.25 21.47 -36.48
C GLU A 567 -3.15 22.75 -35.63
N PRO A 568 -1.96 23.37 -35.54
CA PRO A 568 -1.83 24.64 -34.86
C PRO A 568 -2.67 25.68 -35.61
N THR A 569 -3.86 25.98 -35.09
CA THR A 569 -4.62 27.15 -35.51
C THR A 569 -3.68 28.36 -35.37
N GLN A 570 -3.43 29.07 -36.46
CA GLN A 570 -2.45 30.17 -36.57
C GLN A 570 -2.70 31.38 -35.63
N ASN A 571 -3.57 31.27 -34.62
CA ASN A 571 -4.13 32.40 -33.88
C ASN A 571 -4.00 32.37 -32.35
N ARG A 572 -2.98 31.72 -31.78
CA ARG A 572 -2.58 31.96 -30.37
C ARG A 572 -1.23 32.67 -30.27
N ARG A 573 -1.23 33.97 -30.61
CA ARG A 573 -0.22 34.91 -30.10
C ARG A 573 -0.57 35.29 -28.66
N SER A 574 -0.11 34.53 -27.68
CA SER A 574 0.19 35.09 -26.36
C SER A 574 1.11 34.21 -25.50
N SER A 575 2.27 34.80 -25.23
CA SER A 575 3.12 34.64 -24.04
C SER A 575 4.06 33.44 -23.92
N ARG A 576 5.34 33.83 -23.76
CA ARG A 576 6.54 33.10 -23.32
C ARG A 576 7.07 32.02 -24.26
N ARG A 577 8.09 32.44 -25.02
CA ARG A 577 9.16 31.60 -25.56
C ARG A 577 9.82 30.81 -24.41
N ASP A 578 9.38 29.58 -24.21
CA ASP A 578 10.23 28.53 -23.63
C ASP A 578 11.03 27.91 -24.78
N THR A 579 12.34 27.97 -24.68
CA THR A 579 13.33 27.67 -25.74
C THR A 579 13.61 26.17 -25.93
N THR A 580 12.61 25.28 -25.84
CA THR A 580 12.84 23.82 -25.96
C THR A 580 11.72 23.08 -26.70
N GLY A 581 11.95 22.73 -27.98
CA GLY A 581 11.21 21.72 -28.76
C GLY A 581 9.79 22.11 -29.21
N SER A 582 9.44 21.81 -30.46
CA SER A 582 8.05 21.89 -30.94
C SER A 582 7.24 20.76 -30.33
N TRP A 583 6.30 21.08 -29.44
CA TRP A 583 5.35 20.11 -28.87
C TRP A 583 4.13 19.98 -29.79
N LEU A 584 3.66 18.76 -30.02
CA LEU A 584 2.42 18.49 -30.75
C LEU A 584 1.25 18.42 -29.76
N ASP A 585 0.27 19.31 -29.94
CA ASP A 585 -1.00 19.27 -29.20
C ASP A 585 -1.84 18.08 -29.67
N CYS A 586 -2.18 17.21 -28.72
CA CYS A 586 -2.93 15.98 -28.98
C CYS A 586 -4.12 15.85 -28.02
N GLN A 587 -5.22 15.29 -28.50
CA GLN A 587 -6.37 14.86 -27.71
C GLN A 587 -6.26 13.36 -27.40
N TYR A 588 -6.50 12.97 -26.15
CA TYR A 588 -6.63 11.57 -25.78
C TYR A 588 -7.92 10.97 -26.38
N ILE A 589 -7.78 9.87 -27.13
CA ILE A 589 -8.93 9.14 -27.69
C ILE A 589 -9.19 7.88 -26.88
N GLY A 590 -8.15 7.10 -26.58
CA GLY A 590 -8.28 5.86 -25.83
C GLY A 590 -7.04 4.98 -25.91
N THR A 591 -7.09 3.84 -25.21
CA THR A 591 -6.07 2.79 -25.30
C THR A 591 -6.46 1.77 -26.38
N VAL A 592 -5.50 1.34 -27.19
CA VAL A 592 -5.69 0.43 -28.33
C VAL A 592 -4.68 -0.73 -28.34
N LYS A 593 -5.03 -1.81 -29.05
CA LYS A 593 -4.16 -2.93 -29.42
C LYS A 593 -3.93 -2.91 -30.94
N LEU A 594 -2.77 -3.40 -31.37
CA LEU A 594 -2.39 -3.47 -32.78
C LEU A 594 -2.34 -4.92 -33.28
N GLY A 595 -2.73 -5.13 -34.54
CA GLY A 595 -2.55 -6.41 -35.22
C GLY A 595 -1.08 -6.72 -35.54
N VAL A 596 -0.76 -8.02 -35.64
CA VAL A 596 0.62 -8.57 -35.74
C VAL A 596 1.46 -8.03 -36.90
N ALA A 597 0.86 -7.43 -37.93
CA ALA A 597 1.54 -6.99 -39.16
C ALA A 597 1.82 -5.46 -39.24
N CYS A 598 1.59 -4.69 -38.17
CA CYS A 598 1.34 -3.24 -38.31
C CYS A 598 2.55 -2.29 -38.18
N ILE A 599 3.80 -2.72 -37.96
CA ILE A 599 4.80 -1.79 -37.37
C ILE A 599 6.17 -1.80 -38.05
N SER A 600 6.60 -0.60 -38.45
CA SER A 600 7.99 -0.20 -38.78
C SER A 600 8.50 0.80 -37.73
N TYR A 601 9.77 1.22 -37.77
CA TYR A 601 10.36 2.11 -36.75
C TYR A 601 9.55 3.40 -36.51
N GLY A 602 9.19 3.67 -35.24
CA GLY A 602 8.52 4.88 -34.84
C GLY A 602 9.46 6.09 -34.80
N ARG A 603 8.89 7.30 -34.79
CA ARG A 603 9.67 8.54 -34.58
C ARG A 603 9.46 9.05 -33.17
N ASP A 604 10.54 9.47 -32.51
CA ASP A 604 10.46 10.17 -31.23
C ASP A 604 9.88 11.58 -31.44
N ARG A 605 8.81 11.93 -30.70
CA ARG A 605 8.19 13.26 -30.73
C ARG A 605 7.81 13.74 -29.33
N GLY A 606 7.91 15.06 -29.10
CA GLY A 606 7.36 15.70 -27.91
C GLY A 606 5.85 15.88 -28.06
N ILE A 607 5.07 15.27 -27.16
CA ILE A 607 3.61 15.33 -27.16
C ILE A 607 3.13 16.14 -25.95
N LEU A 608 2.18 17.04 -26.19
CA LEU A 608 1.37 17.70 -25.19
C LEU A 608 -0.06 17.14 -25.29
N LEU A 609 -0.45 16.32 -24.31
CA LEU A 609 -1.76 15.72 -24.25
C LEU A 609 -2.70 16.66 -23.51
N ASN A 610 -3.66 17.21 -24.25
CA ASN A 610 -4.69 18.10 -23.74
C ASN A 610 -5.85 17.29 -23.20
#